data_AF-A0A969EN17-F1
#
_entry.id   AF-A0A969EN17-F1
#
_cell.length_a   1.000
_cell.length_b   1.000
_cell.length_c   1.000
_cell.angle_alpha   90.00
_cell.angle_beta   90.00
_cell.angle_gamma   90.00
#
_symmetry.space_group_name_H-M   'P 1'
#
loop_
_entity.id
_entity.type
_entity.pdbx_description
1 polymer ?
#
loop_
_entity_poly.entity_id
_entity_poly.type
_entity_poly.pdbx_seq_one_letter_code
_entity_poly.pdbx_strand_id
1 'polypeptide(L)'
;MWNKPLAVALIVDDWARGGITIPAAVTIALALKAHGVDLLQPLAGQTIPDDNPEYGAGYLSPHAERLRHETGLPILVGGHLTTSGEVNTILAGGRADLCIMSH
;
A
#
# COMPACT_ATOMS: atom_id res chain seq x y z
N MET A 1 -13.82 23.27 7.30
CA MET A 1 -13.31 22.27 6.33
C MET A 1 -11.88 21.95 6.70
N TRP A 2 -11.50 20.67 6.67
CA TRP A 2 -10.12 20.22 6.90
C TRP A 2 -9.24 20.61 5.70
N ASN A 3 -8.01 21.09 5.95
CA ASN A 3 -7.09 21.61 4.91
C ASN A 3 -5.67 21.03 5.07
N LYS A 4 -5.56 19.80 5.57
CA LYS A 4 -4.30 19.06 5.66
C LYS A 4 -4.43 17.76 4.87
N PRO A 5 -3.31 17.15 4.44
CA PRO A 5 -3.37 15.87 3.74
C PRO A 5 -4.14 14.82 4.55
N LEU A 6 -5.03 14.09 3.88
CA LEU A 6 -5.70 12.92 4.41
C LEU A 6 -5.07 11.65 3.83
N ALA A 7 -4.41 10.88 4.70
CA ALA A 7 -3.87 9.58 4.36
C ALA A 7 -4.80 8.46 4.85
N VAL A 8 -4.95 7.39 4.07
CA VAL A 8 -5.68 6.18 4.46
C VAL A 8 -4.77 4.97 4.38
N ALA A 9 -4.71 4.19 5.46
CA ALA A 9 -4.13 2.87 5.44
C ALA A 9 -5.22 1.85 5.09
N LEU A 10 -4.93 0.98 4.11
CA LEU A 10 -5.89 0.02 3.57
C LEU A 10 -5.25 -1.37 3.55
N ILE A 11 -5.96 -2.39 4.02
CA ILE A 11 -5.61 -3.78 3.72
C ILE A 11 -5.89 -4.01 2.24
N VAL A 12 -4.86 -4.29 1.46
CA VAL A 12 -4.95 -4.41 0.00
C VAL A 12 -4.95 -5.87 -0.47
N ASP A 13 -4.41 -6.76 0.36
CA ASP A 13 -4.52 -8.20 0.24
C ASP A 13 -4.61 -8.77 1.66
N ASP A 14 -5.68 -9.48 1.98
CA ASP A 14 -5.85 -10.03 3.32
C ASP A 14 -5.37 -11.48 3.45
N TRP A 15 -4.93 -12.08 2.34
CA TRP A 15 -4.50 -13.48 2.27
C TRP A 15 -5.50 -14.48 2.86
N ALA A 16 -6.78 -14.10 2.87
CA ALA A 16 -7.87 -14.90 3.38
C ALA A 16 -8.72 -15.43 2.21
N ARG A 17 -9.30 -16.63 2.39
CA ARG A 17 -10.26 -17.15 1.41
C ARG A 17 -11.49 -16.25 1.35
N GLY A 18 -11.77 -15.70 0.16
CA GLY A 18 -12.90 -14.81 -0.06
C GLY A 18 -12.69 -13.40 0.49
N GLY A 19 -11.45 -13.07 0.84
CA GLY A 19 -11.07 -11.81 1.40
C GLY A 19 -10.81 -10.70 0.37
N ILE A 20 -10.28 -9.58 0.85
CA ILE A 20 -9.86 -8.46 0.01
C ILE A 20 -8.68 -8.89 -0.86
N THR A 21 -8.84 -8.66 -2.16
CA THR A 21 -7.80 -8.87 -3.17
C THR A 21 -7.32 -7.53 -3.71
N ILE A 22 -6.15 -7.50 -4.33
CA ILE A 22 -5.59 -6.28 -4.91
C ILE A 22 -6.54 -5.58 -5.91
N PRO A 23 -7.24 -6.27 -6.84
CA PRO A 23 -8.22 -5.61 -7.69
C PRO A 23 -9.38 -4.94 -6.93
N ALA A 24 -9.87 -5.57 -5.86
CA ALA A 24 -10.88 -4.99 -5.00
C ALA A 24 -10.32 -3.76 -4.26
N ALA A 25 -9.08 -3.84 -3.79
CA ALA A 25 -8.39 -2.73 -3.14
C ALA A 25 -8.18 -1.52 -4.06
N VAL A 26 -7.87 -1.73 -5.35
CA VAL A 26 -7.83 -0.65 -6.36
C VAL A 26 -9.20 0.03 -6.47
N THR A 27 -10.29 -0.74 -6.49
CA THR A 27 -11.65 -0.19 -6.56
C THR A 27 -11.97 0.65 -5.32
N ILE A 28 -11.60 0.17 -4.14
CA ILE A 28 -11.76 0.90 -2.87
C ILE A 28 -10.92 2.18 -2.88
N ALA A 29 -9.67 2.11 -3.33
CA ALA A 29 -8.77 3.25 -3.41
C ALA A 29 -9.26 4.34 -4.37
N LEU A 30 -9.86 3.97 -5.51
CA LEU A 30 -10.50 4.93 -6.42
C LEU A 30 -11.72 5.62 -5.77
N ALA A 31 -12.52 4.87 -5.00
CA ALA A 31 -13.63 5.47 -4.23
C ALA A 31 -13.10 6.43 -3.16
N LEU A 32 -12.06 6.05 -2.42
CA LEU A 32 -11.40 6.91 -1.43
C LEU A 32 -10.85 8.20 -2.07
N LYS A 33 -10.20 8.09 -3.23
CA LYS A 33 -9.73 9.24 -4.02
C LYS A 33 -10.89 10.19 -4.37
N ALA A 34 -12.01 9.65 -4.83
CA ALA A 34 -13.20 10.45 -5.17
C ALA A 34 -13.79 11.19 -3.95
N HIS A 35 -13.50 10.73 -2.74
CA HIS A 35 -13.90 11.34 -1.47
C HIS A 35 -12.80 12.20 -0.81
N GLY A 36 -11.72 12.51 -1.52
CA GLY A 36 -10.70 13.47 -1.07
C GLY A 36 -9.57 12.87 -0.24
N VAL A 37 -9.28 11.59 -0.40
CA VAL A 37 -8.02 11.00 0.12
C VAL A 37 -6.85 11.42 -0.77
N ASP A 38 -5.78 11.89 -0.13
CA ASP A 38 -4.58 12.44 -0.80
C ASP A 38 -3.43 11.42 -0.88
N LEU A 39 -3.40 10.42 0.00
CA LEU A 39 -2.30 9.47 0.15
C LEU A 39 -2.84 8.10 0.59
N LEU A 40 -2.34 7.02 -0.01
CA LEU A 40 -2.71 5.66 0.38
C LEU A 40 -1.49 4.91 0.94
N GLN A 41 -1.69 4.21 2.05
CA GLN A 41 -0.74 3.28 2.62
C GLN A 41 -1.26 1.84 2.47
N PRO A 42 -0.68 1.01 1.59
CA PRO A 42 -1.03 -0.39 1.51
C PRO A 42 -0.53 -1.16 2.74
N LEU A 43 -1.39 -2.04 3.25
CA LEU A 43 -1.14 -3.03 4.28
C LEU A 43 -1.58 -4.41 3.77
N ALA A 44 -1.12 -5.50 4.37
CA ALA A 44 -1.60 -6.84 4.00
C ALA A 44 -1.69 -7.79 5.21
N GLY A 45 -2.60 -8.75 5.13
CA GLY A 45 -2.82 -9.79 6.14
C GLY A 45 -3.32 -9.27 7.49
N GLN A 46 -3.18 -10.10 8.53
CA GLN A 46 -3.52 -9.80 9.93
C GLN A 46 -5.00 -9.47 10.18
N THR A 47 -5.89 -9.88 9.28
CA THR A 47 -7.33 -9.68 9.41
C THR A 47 -8.05 -10.88 10.03
N ILE A 48 -7.50 -12.09 9.88
CA ILE A 48 -8.01 -13.35 10.42
C ILE A 48 -6.86 -14.24 10.92
N PRO A 49 -7.11 -15.21 11.83
CA PRO A 49 -6.09 -16.15 12.30
C PRO A 49 -5.58 -17.13 11.25
N ASP A 50 -6.41 -17.49 10.28
CA ASP A 50 -6.13 -18.49 9.24
C ASP A 50 -5.71 -17.83 7.90
N ASP A 51 -5.06 -16.67 7.95
CA ASP A 51 -4.47 -16.07 6.76
C ASP A 51 -3.26 -16.90 6.28
N ASN A 52 -2.96 -16.85 4.98
CA ASN A 52 -1.81 -17.55 4.41
C ASN A 52 -0.82 -16.55 3.82
N PRO A 53 0.04 -15.95 4.65
CA PRO A 53 0.81 -14.81 4.23
C PRO A 53 1.93 -15.14 3.25
N GLU A 54 2.04 -14.33 2.20
CA GLU A 54 3.10 -14.41 1.20
C GLU A 54 4.17 -13.34 1.46
N TYR A 55 4.92 -13.51 2.55
CA TYR A 55 6.01 -12.61 2.89
C TYR A 55 7.25 -12.83 2.02
N GLY A 56 7.83 -11.73 1.56
CA GLY A 56 9.10 -11.65 0.82
C GLY A 56 9.74 -10.27 0.99
N ALA A 57 10.98 -10.09 0.51
CA ALA A 57 11.64 -8.80 0.56
C ALA A 57 10.84 -7.76 -0.23
N GLY A 58 10.41 -6.69 0.45
CA GLY A 58 9.56 -5.67 -0.16
C GLY A 58 8.20 -6.18 -0.63
N TYR A 59 7.59 -7.16 0.06
CA TYR A 59 6.31 -7.80 -0.33
C TYR A 59 5.15 -6.82 -0.61
N LEU A 60 5.14 -5.63 0.00
CA LEU A 60 4.16 -4.58 -0.30
C LEU A 60 4.51 -3.74 -1.53
N SER A 61 5.75 -3.80 -2.04
CA SER A 61 6.23 -2.98 -3.16
C SER A 61 5.50 -3.29 -4.47
N PRO A 62 5.24 -4.55 -4.86
CA PRO A 62 4.43 -4.85 -6.04
C PRO A 62 2.99 -4.35 -5.91
N HIS A 63 2.41 -4.44 -4.70
CA HIS A 63 1.07 -3.90 -4.43
C HIS A 63 1.04 -2.38 -4.50
N ALA A 64 2.04 -1.71 -3.93
CA ALA A 64 2.23 -0.27 -4.00
C ALA A 64 2.35 0.21 -5.45
N GLU A 65 3.19 -0.44 -6.26
CA GLU A 65 3.39 -0.11 -7.67
C GLU A 65 2.08 -0.20 -8.45
N ARG A 66 1.33 -1.29 -8.26
CA ARG A 66 0.04 -1.50 -8.92
C ARG A 66 -1.01 -0.46 -8.51
N LEU A 67 -1.16 -0.19 -7.21
CA LEU A 67 -2.09 0.82 -6.71
C LEU A 67 -1.74 2.21 -7.24
N ARG A 68 -0.45 2.57 -7.22
CA ARG A 68 0.03 3.85 -7.74
C ARG A 68 -0.33 4.00 -9.22
N HIS A 69 -0.06 2.99 -10.03
CA HIS A 69 -0.30 3.01 -11.46
C HIS A 69 -1.80 3.02 -11.81
N GLU A 70 -2.61 2.20 -11.16
CA GLU A 70 -4.04 2.06 -11.50
C GLU A 70 -4.92 3.17 -10.90
N THR A 71 -4.53 3.75 -9.76
CA THR A 71 -5.35 4.78 -9.07
C THR A 71 -4.84 6.19 -9.28
N GLY A 72 -3.54 6.35 -9.58
CA GLY A 72 -2.86 7.64 -9.59
C GLY A 72 -2.87 8.35 -8.23
N LEU A 73 -3.14 7.65 -7.13
CA LEU A 73 -2.92 8.17 -5.78
C LEU A 73 -1.42 8.08 -5.44
N PRO A 74 -0.87 9.10 -4.76
CA PRO A 74 0.40 8.96 -4.07
C PRO A 74 0.38 7.77 -3.12
N ILE A 75 1.48 7.00 -3.06
CA ILE A 75 1.62 5.83 -2.20
C ILE A 75 2.70 6.02 -1.15
N LEU A 76 2.35 5.74 0.11
CA LEU A 76 3.26 5.61 1.25
C LEU A 76 3.48 4.13 1.55
N VAL A 77 4.62 3.57 1.16
CA VAL A 77 4.89 2.13 1.33
C VAL A 77 5.78 1.85 2.53
N GLY A 78 5.45 0.81 3.28
CA GLY A 78 6.28 0.26 4.35
C GLY A 78 6.61 -1.22 4.08
N GLY A 79 6.71 -2.01 5.15
CA GLY A 79 6.97 -3.46 5.02
C GLY A 79 8.44 -3.82 5.21
N HIS A 80 9.02 -3.36 6.33
CA HIS A 80 10.37 -3.71 6.77
C HIS A 80 11.49 -3.17 5.84
N LEU A 81 11.39 -1.91 5.45
CA LEU A 81 12.48 -1.19 4.77
C LEU A 81 13.49 -0.71 5.82
N THR A 82 14.68 -1.29 5.81
CA THR A 82 15.71 -1.08 6.86
C THR A 82 16.93 -0.34 6.33
N THR A 83 17.11 -0.29 5.02
CA THR A 83 18.25 0.38 4.38
C THR A 83 17.81 1.50 3.45
N SER A 84 18.67 2.51 3.28
CA SER A 84 18.47 3.55 2.26
C SER A 84 18.53 3.00 0.83
N GLY A 85 19.23 1.88 0.61
CA GLY A 85 19.28 1.21 -0.69
C GLY A 85 17.93 0.63 -1.14
N GLU A 86 17.19 0.01 -0.21
CA GLU A 86 15.82 -0.47 -0.47
C GLU A 86 14.88 0.70 -0.79
N VAL A 87 14.95 1.77 0.01
CA VAL A 87 14.15 2.99 -0.21
C VAL A 87 14.45 3.60 -1.58
N ASN A 88 15.72 3.75 -1.93
CA ASN A 88 16.12 4.29 -3.24
C ASN A 88 15.63 3.42 -4.39
N THR A 89 15.68 2.09 -4.25
CA THR A 89 15.20 1.16 -5.26
C THR A 89 13.69 1.33 -5.50
N ILE A 90 12.91 1.48 -4.43
CA ILE A 90 11.45 1.69 -4.52
C ILE A 90 11.11 3.03 -5.18
N LEU A 91 11.72 4.13 -4.70
CA LEU A 91 11.41 5.48 -5.18
C LEU A 91 11.91 5.70 -6.61
N ALA A 92 13.16 5.31 -6.92
CA ALA A 92 13.71 5.45 -8.26
C ALA A 92 13.00 4.53 -9.28
N GLY A 93 12.47 3.39 -8.82
CA GLY A 93 11.63 2.51 -9.63
C GLY A 93 10.20 3.02 -9.83
N GLY A 94 9.81 4.15 -9.23
CA GLY A 94 8.45 4.71 -9.34
C GLY A 94 7.36 3.85 -8.69
N ARG A 95 7.74 2.96 -7.76
CA ARG A 95 6.83 2.01 -7.10
C ARG A 95 6.02 2.64 -5.97
N ALA A 96 6.53 3.72 -5.38
CA ALA A 96 5.86 4.52 -4.36
C ALA A 96 6.38 5.96 -4.39
N ASP A 97 5.72 6.85 -3.64
CA ASP A 97 6.07 8.27 -3.55
C ASP A 97 6.72 8.62 -2.21
N LEU A 98 6.43 7.83 -1.17
CA LEU A 98 7.02 7.92 0.16
C LEU A 98 7.31 6.52 0.71
N CYS A 99 8.36 6.40 1.52
CA CYS A 99 8.73 5.15 2.21
C CYS A 99 8.71 5.35 3.73
N ILE A 100 8.13 4.39 4.45
CA ILE A 100 8.26 4.27 5.90
C ILE A 100 9.43 3.34 6.20
N MET A 101 10.46 3.88 6.85
CA MET A 101 11.59 3.08 7.33
C MET A 101 11.33 2.60 8.75
N SER A 102 11.72 1.36 9.03
CA SER A 102 11.67 0.78 10.37
C SER A 102 13.10 0.50 10.84
N HIS A 103 13.33 0.66 12.14
CA HIS A 103 14.61 0.41 12.80
C HIS A 103 14.60 -0.96 13.50
#